data_AF-A0A8H7U8I5-F1
#
_entry.id   AF-A0A8H7U8I5-F1
#
_cell.length_a   1.000
_cell.length_b   1.000
_cell.length_c   1.000
_cell.angle_alpha   90.00
_cell.angle_beta   90.00
_cell.angle_gamma   90.00
#
_symmetry.space_group_name_H-M   'P 1'
#
loop_
_entity.id
_entity.type
_entity.pdbx_description
1 polymer ?
#
loop_
_entity_poly.entity_id
_entity_poly.type
_entity_poly.pdbx_seq_one_letter_code
_entity_poly.pdbx_strand_id
1 'polypeptide(L)'
;MPSKCTYCNFNKYVNPAAPPHERMLSALKKEISFYLKHPKFALQNRKVHSVYFGGGTPTLAPVSVINSVLEEIDKLTGGLPAGLEVTIESSEMAKLQSLHETGINRLSLGVQSLCEDDLPILGEFVDFVCRDHSAADAIQAIETAKRIFGDRGFTFDMIFGRPGQLYKDWSKELDQALSIAGDHISIYQLTLERGTP
;
A
#
# COMPACT_ATOMS: atom_id res chain seq x y z
N MET A 1 -9.47 11.57 9.51
CA MET A 1 -8.20 11.82 8.78
C MET A 1 -7.30 10.63 9.08
N PRO A 2 -6.52 10.12 8.11
CA PRO A 2 -5.62 9.01 8.37
C PRO A 2 -4.64 9.39 9.48
N SER A 3 -4.67 8.65 10.59
CA SER A 3 -3.75 8.81 11.71
C SER A 3 -2.36 8.28 11.35
N LYS A 4 -1.30 8.86 11.93
CA LYS A 4 0.06 8.35 11.74
C LYS A 4 0.20 7.07 12.56
N CYS A 5 0.45 5.95 11.88
CA CYS A 5 0.87 4.72 12.57
C CYS A 5 2.17 5.00 13.34
N THR A 6 2.21 4.65 14.60
CA THR A 6 3.31 4.95 15.53
C THR A 6 4.50 4.02 15.34
N TYR A 7 4.31 2.77 14.92
CA TYR A 7 5.41 1.81 14.65
C TYR A 7 6.09 1.98 13.29
N CYS A 8 5.42 2.61 12.32
CA CYS A 8 5.83 2.57 10.93
C CYS A 8 6.93 3.60 10.66
N ASN A 9 8.13 3.12 10.34
CA ASN A 9 9.35 3.90 10.08
C ASN A 9 9.48 4.40 8.62
N PHE A 10 8.47 4.18 7.77
CA PHE A 10 8.47 4.68 6.40
C PHE A 10 8.56 6.22 6.37
N ASN A 11 9.21 6.75 5.33
CA ASN A 11 9.25 8.19 5.08
C ASN A 11 7.85 8.69 4.68
N LYS A 12 7.11 9.23 5.65
CA LYS A 12 5.72 9.65 5.51
C LYS A 12 5.46 10.99 6.17
N TYR A 13 4.57 11.76 5.57
CA TYR A 13 4.16 13.09 6.05
C TYR A 13 2.66 13.08 6.29
N VAL A 14 2.19 13.90 7.26
CA VAL A 14 0.76 14.17 7.37
C VAL A 14 0.35 14.95 6.13
N ASN A 15 -0.73 14.52 5.49
CA ASN A 15 -1.24 15.21 4.32
C ASN A 15 -1.68 16.62 4.73
N PRO A 16 -1.08 17.70 4.18
CA PRO A 16 -1.49 19.05 4.53
C PRO A 16 -2.90 19.35 3.98
N ALA A 17 -3.57 20.39 4.48
CA ALA A 17 -4.91 20.76 4.03
C ALA A 17 -5.00 21.03 2.52
N ALA A 18 -3.92 21.54 1.92
CA ALA A 18 -3.76 21.71 0.49
C ALA A 18 -2.49 20.98 0.01
N PRO A 19 -2.58 19.69 -0.34
CA PRO A 19 -1.42 18.95 -0.81
C PRO A 19 -0.95 19.48 -2.18
N PRO A 20 0.36 19.72 -2.36
CA PRO A 20 0.90 20.33 -3.58
C PRO A 20 1.04 19.28 -4.70
N HIS A 21 -0.07 18.63 -5.08
CA HIS A 21 -0.10 17.52 -6.02
C HIS A 21 0.53 17.86 -7.38
N GLU A 22 0.25 19.05 -7.93
CA GLU A 22 0.82 19.48 -9.21
C GLU A 22 2.33 19.65 -9.15
N ARG A 23 2.85 20.25 -8.07
CA ARG A 23 4.28 20.42 -7.85
C ARG A 23 4.95 19.05 -7.71
N MET A 24 4.34 18.13 -6.96
CA MET A 24 4.84 16.77 -6.79
C MET A 24 4.86 16.02 -8.12
N LEU A 25 3.78 16.07 -8.89
CA LEU A 25 3.69 15.45 -10.20
C LEU A 25 4.76 16.01 -11.15
N SER A 26 4.95 17.33 -11.18
CA SER A 26 5.99 17.96 -11.99
C SER A 26 7.40 17.49 -11.60
N ALA A 27 7.66 17.34 -10.30
CA ALA A 27 8.93 16.82 -9.80
C ALA A 27 9.15 15.35 -10.21
N LEU A 28 8.13 14.50 -10.02
CA LEU A 28 8.17 13.08 -10.39
C LEU A 28 8.41 12.90 -11.90
N LYS A 29 7.71 13.64 -12.76
CA LYS A 29 7.93 13.57 -14.21
C LYS A 29 9.35 13.97 -14.62
N LYS A 30 9.89 15.02 -14.00
CA LYS A 30 11.29 15.44 -14.22
C LYS A 30 12.28 14.36 -13.80
N GLU A 31 12.06 13.76 -12.65
CA GLU A 31 12.91 12.70 -12.11
C GLU A 31 12.87 11.43 -12.97
N ILE A 32 11.68 10.96 -13.35
CA ILE A 32 11.49 9.82 -14.27
C ILE A 32 12.21 10.10 -15.59
N SER A 33 12.00 11.27 -16.19
CA SER A 33 12.67 11.65 -17.43
C SER A 33 14.19 11.73 -17.27
N PHE A 34 14.71 12.16 -16.11
CA PHE A 34 16.13 12.20 -15.85
C PHE A 34 16.72 10.79 -15.83
N TYR A 35 16.16 9.88 -15.03
CA TYR A 35 16.69 8.52 -14.91
C TYR A 35 16.61 7.74 -16.23
N LEU A 36 15.49 7.83 -16.95
CA LEU A 36 15.30 7.08 -18.20
C LEU A 36 16.19 7.57 -19.34
N LYS A 37 16.49 8.88 -19.41
CA LYS A 37 17.29 9.46 -20.51
C LYS A 37 18.78 9.52 -20.19
N HIS A 38 19.16 9.64 -18.93
CA HIS A 38 20.54 9.91 -18.57
C HIS A 38 21.42 8.66 -18.78
N PRO A 39 22.49 8.74 -19.61
CA PRO A 39 23.23 7.57 -20.08
C PRO A 39 23.90 6.77 -18.95
N LYS A 40 24.26 7.44 -17.84
CA LYS A 40 24.84 6.80 -16.64
C LYS A 40 24.01 5.62 -16.10
N PHE A 41 22.68 5.64 -16.25
CA PHE A 41 21.82 4.59 -15.72
C PHE A 41 21.60 3.43 -16.70
N ALA A 42 22.04 3.56 -17.95
CA ALA A 42 21.89 2.53 -18.99
C ALA A 42 20.45 1.97 -19.13
N LEU A 43 19.45 2.85 -18.95
CA LEU A 43 18.01 2.47 -19.03
C LEU A 43 17.41 2.63 -20.43
N GLN A 44 18.15 3.20 -21.38
CA GLN A 44 17.68 3.34 -22.76
C GLN A 44 17.37 1.96 -23.36
N ASN A 45 16.20 1.85 -24.01
CA ASN A 45 15.66 0.60 -24.61
C ASN A 45 15.36 -0.54 -23.61
N ARG A 46 15.41 -0.30 -22.30
CA ARG A 46 14.95 -1.27 -21.30
C ARG A 46 13.42 -1.23 -21.25
N LYS A 47 12.81 -2.41 -21.08
CA LYS A 47 11.36 -2.51 -20.86
C LYS A 47 11.06 -2.42 -19.36
N VAL A 48 10.01 -1.69 -19.03
CA VAL A 48 9.46 -1.68 -17.67
C VAL A 48 8.67 -2.97 -17.49
N HIS A 49 8.96 -3.72 -16.43
CA HIS A 49 8.29 -4.99 -16.11
C HIS A 49 7.29 -4.89 -14.97
N SER A 50 7.44 -3.89 -14.11
CA SER A 50 6.46 -3.52 -13.11
C SER A 50 6.58 -2.05 -12.72
N VAL A 51 5.49 -1.48 -12.20
CA VAL A 51 5.44 -0.17 -11.55
C VAL A 51 4.84 -0.37 -10.16
N TYR A 52 5.49 0.19 -9.14
CA TYR A 52 5.05 0.07 -7.75
C TYR A 52 4.89 1.47 -7.14
N PHE A 53 3.66 1.82 -6.79
CA PHE A 53 3.34 3.03 -6.03
C PHE A 53 3.27 2.68 -4.55
N GLY A 54 4.32 3.01 -3.80
CA GLY A 54 4.42 2.72 -2.36
C GLY A 54 4.82 3.90 -1.50
N GLY A 55 5.01 3.65 -0.20
CA GLY A 55 5.58 4.57 0.77
C GLY A 55 4.61 4.92 1.89
N GLY A 56 3.99 6.09 1.82
CA GLY A 56 2.94 6.49 2.74
C GLY A 56 1.60 5.87 2.35
N THR A 57 0.70 6.71 1.85
CA THR A 57 -0.59 6.26 1.32
C THR A 57 -0.77 6.86 -0.08
N PRO A 58 -0.23 6.20 -1.13
CA PRO A 58 -0.32 6.68 -2.52
C PRO A 58 -1.75 7.04 -2.96
N THR A 59 -2.77 6.33 -2.46
CA THR A 59 -4.19 6.58 -2.77
C THR A 59 -4.74 7.91 -2.24
N LEU A 60 -4.00 8.62 -1.38
CA LEU A 60 -4.32 10.00 -1.00
C LEU A 60 -4.17 10.97 -2.18
N ALA A 61 -3.34 10.64 -3.16
CA ALA A 61 -3.28 11.41 -4.39
C ALA A 61 -4.60 11.26 -5.20
N PRO A 62 -4.98 12.29 -5.98
CA PRO A 62 -6.02 12.12 -6.99
C PRO A 62 -5.64 11.03 -7.99
N VAL A 63 -6.64 10.27 -8.45
CA VAL A 63 -6.46 9.22 -9.48
C VAL A 63 -5.78 9.79 -10.74
N SER A 64 -6.11 11.04 -11.10
CA SER A 64 -5.48 11.75 -12.22
C SER A 64 -3.97 11.93 -12.08
N VAL A 65 -3.44 12.07 -10.85
CA VAL A 65 -2.00 12.18 -10.59
C VAL A 65 -1.31 10.85 -10.84
N ILE A 66 -1.89 9.76 -10.36
CA ILE A 66 -1.34 8.41 -10.56
C ILE A 66 -1.35 8.04 -12.05
N ASN A 67 -2.48 8.28 -12.73
CA ASN A 67 -2.59 8.06 -14.17
C ASN A 67 -1.56 8.90 -14.95
N SER A 68 -1.39 10.18 -14.59
CA SER A 68 -0.41 11.07 -15.23
C SER A 68 1.04 10.60 -15.11
N VAL A 69 1.37 9.84 -14.05
CA VAL A 69 2.69 9.23 -13.89
C VAL A 69 2.84 8.04 -14.82
N LEU A 70 1.84 7.16 -14.89
CA LEU A 70 1.84 6.01 -15.81
C LEU A 70 1.95 6.45 -17.27
N GLU A 71 1.18 7.46 -17.68
CA GLU A 71 1.25 8.06 -19.03
C GLU A 71 2.64 8.61 -19.34
N GLU A 72 3.33 9.21 -18.37
CA GLU A 72 4.69 9.71 -18.58
C GLU A 72 5.69 8.56 -18.79
N ILE A 73 5.57 7.49 -18.00
CA ILE A 73 6.41 6.30 -18.15
C ILE A 73 6.16 5.64 -19.50
N ASP A 74 4.89 5.44 -19.87
CA ASP A 74 4.48 4.87 -21.16
C ASP A 74 5.09 5.66 -22.33
N LYS A 75 4.90 6.99 -22.33
CA LYS A 75 5.44 7.90 -23.34
C LYS A 75 6.97 7.83 -23.43
N LEU A 76 7.68 7.83 -22.30
CA LEU A 76 9.14 7.86 -22.26
C LEU A 76 9.78 6.52 -22.63
N THR A 77 9.07 5.42 -22.44
CA THR A 77 9.55 4.05 -22.72
C THR A 77 9.11 3.54 -24.09
N GLY A 78 8.21 4.26 -24.77
CA GLY A 78 7.67 3.88 -26.08
C GLY A 78 6.57 2.82 -25.99
N GLY A 79 5.86 2.77 -24.86
CA GLY A 79 4.77 1.83 -24.61
C GLY A 79 5.05 0.89 -23.45
N LEU A 80 4.10 0.76 -22.53
CA LEU A 80 4.10 -0.24 -21.47
C LEU A 80 3.73 -1.63 -22.01
N PRO A 81 4.40 -2.70 -21.57
CA PRO A 81 4.05 -4.06 -21.99
C PRO A 81 2.62 -4.46 -21.59
N ALA A 82 1.97 -5.26 -22.43
CA ALA A 82 0.72 -5.91 -22.05
C ALA A 82 0.94 -6.81 -20.83
N GLY A 83 0.06 -6.72 -19.84
CA GLY A 83 0.16 -7.48 -18.60
C GLY A 83 1.25 -6.98 -17.63
N LEU A 84 1.77 -5.76 -17.82
CA LEU A 84 2.61 -5.08 -16.83
C LEU A 84 1.92 -5.08 -15.47
N GLU A 85 2.62 -5.52 -14.42
CA GLU A 85 2.10 -5.37 -13.06
C GLU A 85 2.24 -3.92 -12.60
N VAL A 86 1.11 -3.33 -12.21
CA VAL A 86 1.05 -1.99 -11.62
C VAL A 86 0.44 -2.14 -10.23
N THR A 87 1.30 -2.10 -9.22
CA THR A 87 0.92 -2.23 -7.81
C THR A 87 0.72 -0.87 -7.17
N ILE A 88 -0.32 -0.72 -6.34
CA ILE A 88 -0.49 0.45 -5.44
C ILE A 88 -0.73 0.00 -4.00
N GLU A 89 -0.11 0.70 -3.05
CA GLU A 89 -0.42 0.57 -1.62
C GLU A 89 -1.64 1.41 -1.25
N SER A 90 -2.57 0.82 -0.48
CA SER A 90 -3.73 1.51 0.08
C SER A 90 -4.01 1.11 1.52
N SER A 91 -4.62 2.03 2.25
CA SER A 91 -5.25 1.79 3.56
C SER A 91 -6.75 2.05 3.54
N GLU A 92 -7.29 2.48 2.41
CA GLU A 92 -8.68 2.89 2.26
C GLU A 92 -9.31 2.30 1.01
N MET A 93 -10.62 2.11 1.06
CA MET A 93 -11.40 1.49 0.00
C MET A 93 -11.92 2.49 -1.04
N ALA A 94 -11.86 3.77 -0.70
CA ALA A 94 -12.26 4.82 -1.62
C ALA A 94 -11.37 4.78 -2.86
N LYS A 95 -12.01 4.91 -4.03
CA LYS A 95 -11.35 4.98 -5.36
C LYS A 95 -10.75 3.67 -5.90
N LEU A 96 -10.85 2.51 -5.23
CA LEU A 96 -10.25 1.27 -5.75
C LEU A 96 -10.72 0.92 -7.17
N GLN A 97 -12.02 1.07 -7.45
CA GLN A 97 -12.57 0.85 -8.78
C GLN A 97 -11.97 1.81 -9.82
N SER A 98 -11.92 3.10 -9.49
CA SER A 98 -11.34 4.11 -10.38
C SER A 98 -9.84 3.92 -10.57
N LEU A 99 -9.12 3.45 -9.55
CA LEU A 99 -7.71 3.08 -9.64
C LEU A 99 -7.53 1.89 -10.58
N HIS A 100 -8.35 0.85 -10.45
CA HIS A 100 -8.32 -0.31 -11.35
C HIS A 100 -8.54 0.08 -12.82
N GLU A 101 -9.46 1.02 -13.08
CA GLU A 101 -9.73 1.56 -14.43
C GLU A 101 -8.55 2.34 -15.03
N THR A 102 -7.58 2.79 -14.22
CA THR A 102 -6.34 3.45 -14.70
C THR A 102 -5.20 2.50 -15.06
N GLY A 103 -5.46 1.18 -15.05
CA GLY A 103 -4.46 0.16 -15.35
C GLY A 103 -3.67 -0.34 -14.15
N ILE A 104 -4.03 0.10 -12.93
CA ILE A 104 -3.58 -0.55 -11.70
C ILE A 104 -4.25 -1.93 -11.64
N ASN A 105 -3.45 -2.98 -11.58
CA ASN A 105 -3.95 -4.35 -11.59
C ASN A 105 -3.48 -5.17 -10.38
N ARG A 106 -2.75 -4.54 -9.45
CA ARG A 106 -2.40 -5.14 -8.18
C ARG A 106 -2.54 -4.15 -7.02
N LEU A 107 -3.12 -4.61 -5.91
CA LEU A 107 -3.35 -3.82 -4.70
C LEU A 107 -2.58 -4.41 -3.51
N SER A 108 -1.88 -3.57 -2.75
CA SER A 108 -1.32 -3.95 -1.45
C SER A 108 -2.10 -3.23 -0.33
N LEU A 109 -2.81 -4.00 0.49
CA LEU A 109 -3.65 -3.49 1.58
C LEU A 109 -2.96 -3.61 2.94
N GLY A 110 -2.81 -2.49 3.65
CA GLY A 110 -2.31 -2.53 5.02
C GLY A 110 -3.41 -2.88 6.04
N VAL A 111 -3.57 -4.16 6.39
CA VAL A 111 -4.60 -4.66 7.33
C VAL A 111 -4.07 -4.75 8.77
N GLN A 112 -2.83 -5.21 8.94
CA GLN A 112 -2.07 -5.29 10.18
C GLN A 112 -2.58 -6.31 11.21
N SER A 113 -3.87 -6.29 11.54
CA SER A 113 -4.52 -7.21 12.49
C SER A 113 -5.98 -7.46 12.08
N LEU A 114 -6.48 -8.68 12.34
CA LEU A 114 -7.89 -9.09 12.21
C LEU A 114 -8.55 -9.35 13.58
N CYS A 115 -7.86 -9.11 14.69
CA CYS A 115 -8.41 -9.30 16.03
C CYS A 115 -8.95 -7.99 16.61
N GLU A 116 -10.24 -7.98 16.96
CA GLU A 116 -10.84 -6.89 17.76
C GLU A 116 -10.42 -6.96 19.23
N ASP A 117 -10.15 -8.19 19.71
CA ASP A 117 -9.84 -8.53 21.10
C ASP A 117 -8.35 -8.43 21.46
N ASP A 118 -7.54 -7.73 20.66
CA ASP A 118 -6.27 -7.18 21.17
C ASP A 118 -6.63 -6.04 22.16
N LEU A 119 -7.42 -6.33 23.19
CA LEU A 119 -8.04 -5.43 24.17
C LEU A 119 -7.01 -5.00 25.25
N PRO A 120 -7.34 -4.02 26.11
CA PRO A 120 -6.56 -2.82 26.43
C PRO A 120 -5.60 -3.04 27.62
N ILE A 121 -4.70 -4.01 27.55
CA ILE A 121 -3.68 -4.18 28.61
C ILE A 121 -2.55 -3.15 28.49
N LEU A 122 -2.53 -2.37 27.41
CA LEU A 122 -1.76 -1.15 27.29
C LEU A 122 -2.63 -0.12 26.57
N GLY A 123 -3.44 0.64 27.32
CA GLY A 123 -4.45 1.59 26.81
C GLY A 123 -3.94 2.75 25.93
N GLU A 124 -2.71 2.67 25.42
CA GLU A 124 -2.11 3.54 24.41
C GLU A 124 -1.31 2.74 23.34
N PHE A 125 -0.98 1.45 23.57
CA PHE A 125 -0.18 0.61 22.66
C PHE A 125 -1.01 -0.33 21.75
N VAL A 126 -2.33 -0.38 21.90
CA VAL A 126 -3.19 -1.17 20.99
C VAL A 126 -3.69 -0.30 19.83
N ASP A 127 -4.06 0.96 20.12
CA ASP A 127 -4.19 2.05 19.12
C ASP A 127 -2.88 2.24 18.31
N PHE A 128 -1.78 1.70 18.81
CA PHE A 128 -0.47 1.73 18.17
C PHE A 128 -0.43 0.89 16.90
N VAL A 129 -1.03 -0.32 16.89
CA VAL A 129 -0.98 -1.26 15.76
C VAL A 129 -2.28 -1.27 14.97
N CYS A 130 -3.42 -1.16 15.67
CA CYS A 130 -4.73 -1.06 15.07
C CYS A 130 -4.92 0.35 14.50
N ARG A 131 -5.05 0.45 13.17
CA ARG A 131 -5.55 1.67 12.52
C ARG A 131 -6.99 1.95 13.01
N ASP A 132 -7.53 3.13 12.68
CA ASP A 132 -8.92 3.53 12.92
C ASP A 132 -9.96 2.65 12.15
N HIS A 133 -9.83 1.32 12.14
CA HIS A 133 -10.71 0.37 11.45
C HIS A 133 -10.95 -0.88 12.32
N SER A 134 -12.18 -1.41 12.27
CA SER A 134 -12.52 -2.68 12.92
C SER A 134 -11.99 -3.88 12.13
N ALA A 135 -11.99 -5.07 12.73
CA ALA A 135 -11.70 -6.30 12.00
C ALA A 135 -12.72 -6.53 10.87
N ALA A 136 -13.98 -6.19 11.10
CA ALA A 136 -15.03 -6.25 10.09
C ALA A 136 -14.73 -5.34 8.88
N ASP A 137 -14.24 -4.12 9.12
CA ASP A 137 -13.83 -3.20 8.04
C ASP A 137 -12.67 -3.78 7.23
N ALA A 138 -11.68 -4.38 7.90
CA ALA A 138 -10.54 -5.03 7.25
C ALA A 138 -10.97 -6.23 6.38
N ILE A 139 -11.88 -7.07 6.88
CA ILE A 139 -12.42 -8.20 6.11
C ILE A 139 -13.20 -7.69 4.90
N GLN A 140 -14.07 -6.69 5.07
CA GLN A 140 -14.81 -6.08 3.97
C GLN A 140 -13.88 -5.44 2.93
N ALA A 141 -12.77 -4.87 3.38
CA ALA A 141 -11.74 -4.32 2.53
C ALA A 141 -11.09 -5.40 1.64
N ILE A 142 -10.70 -6.52 2.26
CA ILE A 142 -10.12 -7.69 1.56
C ILE A 142 -11.13 -8.25 0.54
N GLU A 143 -12.38 -8.46 0.92
CA GLU A 143 -13.42 -8.99 0.02
C GLU A 143 -13.67 -8.08 -1.19
N THR A 144 -13.65 -6.78 -0.98
CA THR A 144 -13.83 -5.80 -2.05
C THR A 144 -12.62 -5.75 -2.96
N ALA A 145 -11.39 -5.82 -2.42
CA ALA A 145 -10.18 -5.92 -3.22
C ALA A 145 -10.19 -7.19 -4.07
N LYS A 146 -10.54 -8.34 -3.48
CA LYS A 146 -10.73 -9.61 -4.18
C LYS A 146 -11.73 -9.50 -5.33
N ARG A 147 -12.86 -8.81 -5.12
CA ARG A 147 -13.88 -8.60 -6.16
C ARG A 147 -13.39 -7.75 -7.33
N ILE A 148 -12.59 -6.71 -7.05
CA ILE A 148 -12.13 -5.75 -8.07
C ILE A 148 -10.91 -6.30 -8.83
N PHE A 149 -9.93 -6.86 -8.11
CA PHE A 149 -8.63 -7.23 -8.65
C PHE A 149 -8.46 -8.75 -8.88
N GLY A 150 -9.37 -9.59 -8.38
CA GLY A 150 -9.26 -11.04 -8.42
C GLY A 150 -8.19 -11.61 -7.48
N ASP A 151 -8.12 -12.94 -7.37
CA ASP A 151 -7.26 -13.64 -6.39
C ASP A 151 -5.76 -13.29 -6.49
N ARG A 152 -5.29 -12.94 -7.70
CA ARG A 152 -3.88 -12.59 -7.95
C ARG A 152 -3.59 -11.10 -7.85
N GLY A 153 -4.62 -10.27 -7.94
CA GLY A 153 -4.49 -8.83 -8.05
C GLY A 153 -4.55 -8.12 -6.70
N PHE A 154 -4.50 -8.84 -5.58
CA PHE A 154 -4.32 -8.19 -4.28
C PHE A 154 -3.43 -9.01 -3.35
N THR A 155 -2.88 -8.29 -2.37
CA THR A 155 -2.25 -8.82 -1.17
C THR A 155 -2.68 -7.94 0.00
N PHE A 156 -2.54 -8.45 1.21
CA PHE A 156 -2.59 -7.62 2.39
C PHE A 156 -1.46 -7.96 3.36
N ASP A 157 -1.14 -6.97 4.18
CA ASP A 157 -0.03 -7.02 5.13
C ASP A 157 -0.57 -7.28 6.53
N MET A 158 0.07 -8.19 7.26
CA MET A 158 -0.19 -8.48 8.67
C MET A 158 1.06 -8.30 9.51
N ILE A 159 0.87 -7.93 10.78
CA ILE A 159 1.96 -7.76 11.74
C ILE A 159 1.81 -8.77 12.88
N PHE A 160 2.86 -9.55 13.14
CA PHE A 160 2.97 -10.45 14.30
C PHE A 160 4.02 -9.97 15.29
N GLY A 161 4.10 -10.58 16.47
CA GLY A 161 4.94 -10.13 17.57
C GLY A 161 4.39 -8.89 18.27
N ARG A 162 3.08 -8.69 18.23
CA ARG A 162 2.41 -7.55 18.88
C ARG A 162 2.49 -7.69 20.41
N PRO A 163 2.57 -6.59 21.19
CA PRO A 163 2.60 -6.67 22.65
C PRO A 163 1.41 -7.47 23.19
N GLY A 164 1.68 -8.48 24.03
CA GLY A 164 0.63 -9.34 24.58
C GLY A 164 0.11 -10.44 23.65
N GLN A 165 0.57 -10.50 22.38
CA GLN A 165 0.12 -11.52 21.43
C GLN A 165 0.59 -12.92 21.85
N LEU A 166 -0.37 -13.81 22.09
CA LEU A 166 -0.09 -15.21 22.36
C LEU A 166 -0.02 -16.00 21.05
N TYR A 167 0.86 -17.01 21.02
CA TYR A 167 1.00 -17.90 19.87
C TYR A 167 -0.33 -18.50 19.40
N LYS A 168 -1.17 -18.95 20.34
CA LYS A 168 -2.48 -19.55 20.05
C LYS A 168 -3.44 -18.58 19.36
N ASP A 169 -3.35 -17.29 19.65
CA ASP A 169 -4.25 -16.27 19.14
C ASP A 169 -3.76 -15.81 17.76
N TRP A 170 -2.44 -15.63 17.62
CA TRP A 170 -1.80 -15.43 16.31
C TRP A 170 -2.08 -16.58 15.33
N SER A 171 -2.01 -17.84 15.79
CA SER A 171 -2.29 -19.00 14.93
C SER A 171 -3.71 -18.95 14.38
N LYS A 172 -4.71 -18.63 15.22
CA LYS A 172 -6.12 -18.51 14.77
C LYS A 172 -6.31 -17.35 13.81
N GLU A 173 -5.70 -16.22 14.11
CA GLU A 173 -5.75 -15.03 13.26
C GLU A 173 -5.12 -15.29 11.89
N LEU A 174 -3.98 -15.98 11.86
CA LEU A 174 -3.31 -16.37 10.63
C LEU A 174 -4.14 -17.38 9.82
N ASP A 175 -4.76 -18.37 10.47
CA ASP A 175 -5.68 -19.31 9.81
C ASP A 175 -6.85 -18.57 9.15
N GLN A 176 -7.43 -17.58 9.86
CA GLN A 176 -8.48 -16.72 9.32
C GLN A 176 -7.98 -15.91 8.13
N ALA A 177 -6.82 -15.26 8.25
CA ALA A 177 -6.21 -14.48 7.18
C ALA A 177 -5.95 -15.31 5.93
N LEU A 178 -5.37 -16.51 6.09
CA LEU A 178 -5.12 -17.44 4.99
C LEU A 178 -6.41 -17.91 4.31
N SER A 179 -7.52 -18.02 5.05
CA SER A 179 -8.82 -18.41 4.48
C SER A 179 -9.43 -17.34 3.56
N ILE A 180 -9.08 -16.06 3.77
CA ILE A 180 -9.58 -14.92 2.98
C ILE A 180 -8.52 -14.35 2.03
N ALA A 181 -7.28 -14.81 2.13
CA ALA A 181 -6.20 -14.45 1.24
C ALA A 181 -6.48 -14.87 -0.22
N GLY A 182 -5.91 -14.10 -1.14
CA GLY A 182 -5.73 -14.52 -2.53
C GLY A 182 -4.48 -15.39 -2.65
N ASP A 183 -3.70 -15.16 -3.71
CA ASP A 183 -2.46 -15.91 -3.95
C ASP A 183 -1.28 -15.46 -3.05
N HIS A 184 -1.40 -14.32 -2.35
CA HIS A 184 -0.31 -13.74 -1.57
C HIS A 184 -0.80 -13.02 -0.30
N ILE A 185 0.01 -13.14 0.75
CA ILE A 185 -0.10 -12.39 2.01
C ILE A 185 1.30 -12.01 2.47
N SER A 186 1.49 -10.79 2.97
CA SER A 186 2.75 -10.35 3.56
C SER A 186 2.66 -10.42 5.08
N ILE A 187 3.67 -10.98 5.73
CA ILE A 187 3.72 -11.10 7.19
C ILE A 187 4.98 -10.44 7.71
N TYR A 188 4.83 -9.45 8.59
CA TYR A 188 5.93 -8.68 9.14
C TYR A 188 6.01 -8.86 10.66
N GLN A 189 7.23 -8.99 11.18
CA GLN A 189 7.44 -8.93 12.62
C GLN A 189 7.40 -7.47 13.07
N LEU A 190 6.64 -7.16 14.12
CA LEU A 190 6.69 -5.86 14.76
C LEU A 190 8.12 -5.60 15.24
N THR A 191 8.74 -4.58 14.65
CA THR A 191 10.08 -4.12 15.00
C THR A 191 9.97 -2.68 15.48
N LEU A 192 10.51 -2.40 16.67
CA LEU A 192 10.54 -1.05 17.23
C LEU A 192 11.85 -0.37 16.83
N GLU A 193 11.73 0.72 16.11
CA GLU A 193 12.88 1.48 15.60
C GLU A 193 13.12 2.73 16.44
N ARG A 194 14.38 3.16 16.57
CA ARG A 194 14.66 4.41 17.29
C ARG A 194 14.08 5.60 16.52
N GLY A 195 13.23 6.40 17.18
CA GLY A 195 12.59 7.58 16.58
C GLY A 195 11.18 7.34 16.05
N THR A 196 10.62 6.15 16.23
CA THR A 196 9.17 5.93 16.15
C THR A 196 8.53 6.32 17.50
N PRO A 197 7.40 7.07 17.51
CA PRO A 197 6.69 7.46 18.74
C PRO A 197 6.40 6.31 19.68
#